data_AF-A0A3C1HHR0-F1
#
_entry.id   AF-A0A3C1HHR0-F1
#
_cell.length_a   1.000
_cell.length_b   1.000
_cell.length_c   1.000
_cell.angle_alpha   90.00
_cell.angle_beta   90.00
_cell.angle_gamma   90.00
#
_symmetry.space_group_name_H-M   'P 1'
#
loop_
_entity.id
_entity.type
_entity.pdbx_description
1 polymer ?
#
loop_
_entity_poly.entity_id
_entity_poly.type
_entity_poly.pdbx_seq_one_letter_code
_entity_poly.pdbx_strand_id
1 'polypeptide(L)'
;ADSGGPSITPINLLVVYTSQARQGAGGSDGIASLVDAMVAEANSALATSLTGAELRLVHAEEVPYAETGFIGIDFNNLQEEELTPDGDDDSIPEAHTLRAQYGADLVCLLVETTDGPMGLANVMRPVDAGFADYAFCVVQRQYANSYLAFAHEIGHLLGCEHDRESSTGPGAFEFSHGYRLLANGLHYRTVMASPPGLPLPNFSNPDVTYMGLPTGVGINLPGSANNAETIRRTAGVAALFHTRLAPPPGLSVTLVEPREGATYPVGTSIECEAQIQGTTGKITLVEFLADGATVGKRTDPPYSIPWWAGKPGLHQLSVRVSDDSGATVSSPSVSISLSAVPLSILVSSADWSDGAFRFTVLGYEGERFRIEASSDLQGWTAIDTNQVVGGICLEVDPGAEAAGHRFYRLRPAP
;
A
#
# COMPACT_ATOMS: atom_id res chain seq x y z
N ALA A 1 -7.73 2.92 33.17
CA ALA A 1 -8.58 3.61 32.19
C ALA A 1 -7.63 4.35 31.29
N ASP A 2 -7.39 3.79 30.11
CA ASP A 2 -6.55 4.41 29.10
C ASP A 2 -7.27 5.71 28.69
N SER A 3 -6.67 6.86 28.97
CA SER A 3 -7.20 8.15 28.58
C SER A 3 -6.93 8.33 27.09
N GLY A 4 -7.64 7.55 26.27
CA GLY A 4 -7.61 7.67 24.82
C GLY A 4 -8.05 9.08 24.46
N GLY A 5 -7.08 9.91 24.07
CA GLY A 5 -7.38 11.16 23.39
C GLY A 5 -8.25 10.90 22.16
N PRO A 6 -8.97 11.92 21.65
CA PRO A 6 -9.78 11.73 20.45
C PRO A 6 -8.92 11.14 19.33
N SER A 7 -9.37 10.02 18.76
CA SER A 7 -8.68 9.37 17.65
C SER A 7 -8.59 10.34 16.47
N ILE A 8 -7.38 10.62 16.01
CA ILE A 8 -7.16 11.43 14.82
C ILE A 8 -7.47 10.57 13.60
N THR A 9 -8.28 11.11 12.68
CA THR A 9 -8.64 10.47 11.41
C THR A 9 -7.67 10.95 10.31
N PRO A 10 -6.75 10.11 9.82
CA PRO A 10 -5.89 10.46 8.71
C PRO A 10 -6.68 10.46 7.40
N ILE A 11 -6.42 11.44 6.54
CA ILE A 11 -7.02 11.60 5.21
C ILE A 11 -5.88 11.70 4.20
N ASN A 12 -5.83 10.78 3.23
CA ASN A 12 -4.75 10.72 2.25
C ASN A 12 -4.88 11.85 1.23
N LEU A 13 -3.81 12.60 1.03
CA LEU A 13 -3.76 13.73 0.11
C LEU A 13 -2.74 13.44 -1.00
N LEU A 14 -3.18 13.57 -2.24
CA LEU A 14 -2.30 13.73 -3.41
C LEU A 14 -2.22 15.21 -3.76
N VAL A 15 -1.01 15.70 -4.02
CA VAL A 15 -0.80 17.03 -4.61
C VAL A 15 -0.18 16.88 -5.98
N VAL A 16 -0.89 17.28 -7.03
CA VAL A 16 -0.32 17.40 -8.38
C VAL A 16 -0.01 18.87 -8.67
N TYR A 17 0.98 19.13 -9.52
CA TYR A 17 1.36 20.49 -9.88
C TYR A 17 1.81 20.59 -11.34
N THR A 18 1.66 21.77 -11.92
CA THR A 18 2.06 22.02 -13.32
C THR A 18 3.54 22.38 -13.42
N SER A 19 4.09 22.33 -14.64
CA SER A 19 5.44 22.84 -14.92
C SER A 19 5.59 24.32 -14.57
N GLN A 20 4.56 25.14 -14.78
CA GLN A 20 4.57 26.57 -14.44
C GLN A 20 4.60 26.76 -12.93
N ALA A 21 3.80 26.01 -12.17
CA ALA A 21 3.83 26.06 -10.70
C ALA A 21 5.20 25.65 -10.17
N ARG A 22 5.82 24.58 -10.70
CA ARG A 22 7.18 24.21 -10.31
C ARG A 22 8.18 25.33 -10.58
N GLN A 23 8.11 25.97 -11.75
CA GLN A 23 9.00 27.09 -12.10
C GLN A 23 8.78 28.31 -11.19
N GLY A 24 7.52 28.67 -10.93
CA GLY A 24 7.16 29.76 -10.00
C GLY A 24 7.59 29.51 -8.56
N ALA A 25 7.69 28.23 -8.15
CA ALA A 25 8.23 27.83 -6.85
C ALA A 25 9.77 27.92 -6.76
N GLY A 26 10.46 28.14 -7.87
CA GLY A 26 11.93 28.13 -7.93
C GLY A 26 12.53 26.77 -8.29
N GLY A 27 11.76 25.87 -8.92
CA GLY A 27 12.21 24.54 -9.34
C GLY A 27 11.73 23.42 -8.42
N SER A 28 12.29 22.22 -8.61
CA SER A 28 11.83 20.99 -7.94
C SER A 28 11.94 21.05 -6.41
N ASP A 29 13.05 21.57 -5.88
CA ASP A 29 13.22 21.72 -4.42
C ASP A 29 12.26 22.75 -3.82
N GLY A 30 11.98 23.81 -4.60
CA GLY A 30 11.07 24.88 -4.20
C GLY A 30 9.63 24.42 -4.12
N ILE A 31 9.15 23.67 -5.13
CA ILE A 31 7.78 23.15 -5.12
C ILE A 31 7.60 22.08 -4.03
N ALA A 32 8.58 21.19 -3.84
CA ALA A 32 8.54 20.21 -2.75
C ALA A 32 8.43 20.88 -1.38
N SER A 33 9.28 21.90 -1.13
CA SER A 33 9.24 22.67 0.12
C SER A 33 7.91 23.41 0.31
N LEU A 34 7.31 23.90 -0.77
CA LEU A 34 6.00 24.56 -0.71
C LEU A 34 4.88 23.56 -0.36
N VAL A 35 4.88 22.37 -0.96
CA VAL A 35 3.92 21.30 -0.66
C VAL A 35 4.00 20.91 0.81
N ASP A 36 5.22 20.73 1.35
CA ASP A 36 5.39 20.45 2.79
C ASP A 36 4.84 21.58 3.65
N ALA A 37 5.10 22.85 3.28
CA ALA A 37 4.66 24.00 4.04
C ALA A 37 3.14 24.18 4.04
N MET A 38 2.47 24.02 2.89
CA MET A 38 1.00 24.13 2.80
C MET A 38 0.29 23.02 3.58
N VAL A 39 0.79 21.78 3.52
CA VAL A 39 0.23 20.66 4.28
C VAL A 39 0.42 20.88 5.78
N ALA A 40 1.60 21.37 6.20
CA ALA A 40 1.85 21.71 7.59
C ALA A 40 0.95 22.84 8.11
N GLU A 41 0.72 23.89 7.30
CA GLU A 41 -0.19 25.00 7.65
C GLU A 41 -1.64 24.50 7.81
N ALA A 42 -2.12 23.68 6.87
CA ALA A 42 -3.47 23.10 6.94
C ALA A 42 -3.63 22.17 8.15
N ASN A 43 -2.65 21.29 8.41
CA ASN A 43 -2.66 20.42 9.59
C ASN A 43 -2.58 21.21 10.90
N SER A 44 -1.85 22.33 10.94
CA SER A 44 -1.88 23.23 12.09
C SER A 44 -3.28 23.78 12.31
N ALA A 45 -3.98 24.24 11.27
CA ALA A 45 -5.34 24.76 11.40
C ALA A 45 -6.37 23.69 11.82
N LEU A 46 -6.25 22.46 11.31
CA LEU A 46 -7.06 21.32 11.74
C LEU A 46 -6.83 21.00 13.23
N ALA A 47 -5.56 20.92 13.65
CA ALA A 47 -5.18 20.57 15.02
C ALA A 47 -5.61 21.65 16.03
N THR A 48 -5.30 22.92 15.78
CA THR A 48 -5.66 24.04 16.68
C THR A 48 -7.17 24.22 16.83
N SER A 49 -7.94 23.72 15.87
CA SER A 49 -9.41 23.78 15.87
C SER A 49 -10.07 22.54 16.47
N LEU A 50 -9.27 21.56 16.93
CA LEU A 50 -9.75 20.31 17.51
C LEU A 50 -10.68 19.52 16.56
N THR A 51 -10.42 19.54 15.26
CA THR A 51 -11.29 18.87 14.27
C THR A 51 -11.26 17.34 14.38
N GLY A 52 -10.13 16.78 14.83
CA GLY A 52 -9.90 15.33 14.86
C GLY A 52 -9.54 14.74 13.49
N ALA A 53 -9.18 15.57 12.51
CA ALA A 53 -8.69 15.15 11.20
C ALA A 53 -7.24 15.58 10.97
N GLU A 54 -6.51 14.83 10.16
CA GLU A 54 -5.14 15.11 9.76
C GLU A 54 -4.94 14.74 8.30
N LEU A 55 -4.32 15.61 7.52
CA LEU A 55 -3.91 15.32 6.14
C LEU A 55 -2.60 14.55 6.15
N ARG A 56 -2.57 13.43 5.43
CA ARG A 56 -1.37 12.64 5.16
C ARG A 56 -1.02 12.79 3.69
N LEU A 57 0.04 13.54 3.37
CA LEU A 57 0.58 13.59 2.02
C LEU A 57 1.07 12.19 1.62
N VAL A 58 0.40 11.56 0.65
CA VAL A 58 0.78 10.22 0.17
C VAL A 58 1.70 10.30 -1.04
N HIS A 59 1.56 11.35 -1.86
CA HIS A 59 2.42 11.60 -3.00
C HIS A 59 2.31 13.04 -3.50
N ALA A 60 3.34 13.51 -4.19
CA ALA A 60 3.28 14.76 -4.94
C ALA A 60 4.07 14.68 -6.25
N GLU A 61 3.46 15.07 -7.38
CA GLU A 61 4.05 14.89 -8.71
C GLU A 61 3.70 16.00 -9.70
N GLU A 62 4.62 16.28 -10.62
CA GLU A 62 4.37 17.16 -11.76
C GLU A 62 3.51 16.44 -12.80
N VAL A 63 2.39 17.03 -13.20
CA VAL A 63 1.55 16.51 -14.29
C VAL A 63 1.82 17.28 -15.58
N PRO A 64 1.78 16.64 -16.77
CA PRO A 64 2.03 17.27 -18.05
C PRO A 64 0.83 18.11 -18.53
N TYR A 65 0.29 18.96 -17.65
CA TYR A 65 -0.86 19.80 -17.89
C TYR A 65 -0.45 21.24 -18.21
N ALA A 66 -1.00 21.79 -19.30
CA ALA A 66 -0.83 23.19 -19.65
C ALA A 66 -1.99 24.02 -19.07
N GLU A 67 -1.68 24.90 -18.12
CA GLU A 67 -2.66 25.81 -17.53
C GLU A 67 -3.38 26.66 -18.58
N THR A 68 -4.69 26.79 -18.43
CA THR A 68 -5.56 27.53 -19.36
C THR A 68 -5.49 29.05 -19.14
N GLY A 69 -4.96 29.48 -17.98
CA GLY A 69 -5.05 30.87 -17.53
C GLY A 69 -6.32 31.19 -16.74
N PHE A 70 -7.23 30.23 -16.54
CA PHE A 70 -8.51 30.43 -15.85
C PHE A 70 -8.78 29.29 -14.86
N ILE A 71 -8.76 29.59 -13.56
CA ILE A 71 -8.73 28.56 -12.50
C ILE A 71 -10.00 27.71 -12.49
N GLY A 72 -11.14 28.28 -12.92
CA GLY A 72 -12.38 27.54 -13.06
C GLY A 72 -12.36 26.49 -14.16
N ILE A 73 -11.62 26.75 -15.25
CA ILE A 73 -11.43 25.77 -16.34
C ILE A 73 -10.42 24.72 -15.88
N ASP A 74 -9.28 25.13 -15.31
CA ASP A 74 -8.28 24.21 -14.76
C ASP A 74 -8.89 23.27 -13.69
N PHE A 75 -9.82 23.78 -12.88
CA PHE A 75 -10.57 23.00 -11.90
C PHE A 75 -11.52 21.97 -12.54
N ASN A 76 -12.23 22.35 -13.60
CA ASN A 76 -13.12 21.43 -14.30
C ASN A 76 -12.31 20.32 -14.98
N ASN A 77 -11.23 20.69 -15.66
CA ASN A 77 -10.32 19.77 -16.32
C ASN A 77 -9.67 18.76 -15.36
N LEU A 78 -9.34 19.19 -14.14
CA LEU A 78 -8.84 18.31 -13.08
C LEU A 78 -9.85 17.21 -12.68
N GLN A 79 -11.14 17.40 -12.91
CA GLN A 79 -12.19 16.45 -12.54
C GLN A 79 -12.54 15.48 -13.68
N GLU A 80 -12.03 15.69 -14.88
CA GLU A 80 -12.34 14.88 -16.06
C GLU A 80 -11.38 13.69 -16.16
N GLU A 81 -11.94 12.47 -16.16
CA GLU A 81 -11.19 11.20 -16.14
C GLU A 81 -10.71 10.72 -17.51
N GLU A 82 -11.39 11.09 -18.58
CA GLU A 82 -11.14 10.58 -19.93
C GLU A 82 -10.88 11.73 -20.90
N LEU A 83 -9.94 11.50 -21.83
CA LEU A 83 -9.72 12.43 -22.91
C LEU A 83 -10.97 12.51 -23.78
N THR A 84 -11.53 13.71 -23.95
CA THR A 84 -12.65 13.91 -24.86
C THR A 84 -12.26 13.56 -26.30
N PRO A 85 -13.12 12.84 -27.06
CA PRO A 85 -12.79 12.38 -28.42
C PRO A 85 -12.51 13.49 -29.45
N ASP A 86 -12.83 14.74 -29.12
CA ASP A 86 -12.87 15.87 -30.04
C ASP A 86 -11.51 16.58 -30.21
N GLY A 87 -10.49 16.17 -29.44
CA GLY A 87 -9.10 16.58 -29.65
C GLY A 87 -8.70 17.96 -29.09
N ASP A 88 -9.62 18.67 -28.44
CA ASP A 88 -9.38 19.87 -27.62
C ASP A 88 -9.27 19.49 -26.12
N ASP A 89 -8.65 18.35 -25.84
CA ASP A 89 -8.75 17.76 -24.52
C ASP A 89 -7.70 18.30 -23.54
N ASP A 90 -8.18 19.10 -22.59
CA ASP A 90 -7.40 19.67 -21.50
C ASP A 90 -7.56 18.89 -20.18
N SER A 91 -8.12 17.67 -20.21
CA SER A 91 -8.30 16.84 -19.01
C SER A 91 -6.96 16.43 -18.36
N ILE A 92 -6.97 16.04 -17.09
CA ILE A 92 -5.76 15.67 -16.33
C ILE A 92 -5.84 14.21 -15.86
N PRO A 93 -5.87 13.22 -16.77
CA PRO A 93 -6.05 11.81 -16.44
C PRO A 93 -4.90 11.25 -15.56
N GLU A 94 -3.71 11.85 -15.62
CA GLU A 94 -2.59 11.52 -14.75
C GLU A 94 -2.94 11.74 -13.27
N ALA A 95 -3.69 12.80 -12.94
CA ALA A 95 -4.10 13.07 -11.57
C ALA A 95 -5.01 11.97 -11.02
N HIS A 96 -5.93 11.45 -11.84
CA HIS A 96 -6.81 10.33 -11.46
C HIS A 96 -6.03 9.02 -11.34
N THR A 97 -5.08 8.77 -12.24
CA THR A 97 -4.18 7.61 -12.18
C THR A 97 -3.34 7.62 -10.90
N LEU A 98 -2.70 8.75 -10.58
CA LEU A 98 -1.92 8.93 -9.36
C LEU A 98 -2.81 8.83 -8.11
N ARG A 99 -4.02 9.39 -8.15
CA ARG A 99 -4.98 9.32 -7.03
C ARG A 99 -5.31 7.86 -6.68
N ALA A 100 -5.57 7.06 -7.70
CA ALA A 100 -5.87 5.65 -7.58
C ALA A 100 -4.63 4.85 -7.12
N GLN A 101 -3.46 5.13 -7.69
CA GLN A 101 -2.18 4.46 -7.39
C GLN A 101 -1.74 4.65 -5.94
N TYR A 102 -1.78 5.88 -5.43
CA TYR A 102 -1.31 6.21 -4.08
C TYR A 102 -2.42 6.17 -3.02
N GLY A 103 -3.64 5.76 -3.41
CA GLY A 103 -4.77 5.66 -2.50
C GLY A 103 -5.13 7.00 -1.85
N ALA A 104 -5.17 8.08 -2.65
CA ALA A 104 -5.48 9.41 -2.16
C ALA A 104 -7.00 9.63 -2.03
N ASP A 105 -7.40 10.15 -0.87
CA ASP A 105 -8.79 10.52 -0.56
C ASP A 105 -9.16 11.84 -1.20
N LEU A 106 -8.25 12.82 -1.13
CA LEU A 106 -8.39 14.16 -1.67
C LEU A 106 -7.26 14.44 -2.67
N VAL A 107 -7.54 15.23 -3.71
CA VAL A 107 -6.55 15.69 -4.69
C VAL A 107 -6.53 17.21 -4.76
N CYS A 108 -5.33 17.78 -4.75
CA CYS A 108 -5.10 19.20 -4.97
C CYS A 108 -4.22 19.41 -6.19
N LEU A 109 -4.63 20.28 -7.13
CA LEU A 109 -3.77 20.80 -8.19
C LEU A 109 -3.20 22.16 -7.80
N LEU A 110 -1.88 22.33 -7.93
CA LEU A 110 -1.23 23.63 -7.87
C LEU A 110 -0.98 24.20 -9.27
N VAL A 111 -1.48 25.42 -9.50
CA VAL A 111 -1.31 26.19 -10.74
C VAL A 111 -0.60 27.52 -10.48
N GLU A 112 0.10 28.08 -11.47
CA GLU A 112 0.79 29.37 -11.37
C GLU A 112 0.00 30.53 -11.98
N THR A 113 -0.40 30.38 -13.24
CA THR A 113 -0.88 31.44 -14.11
C THR A 113 -2.38 31.35 -14.22
N THR A 114 -3.08 32.16 -13.44
CA THR A 114 -4.53 32.15 -13.52
C THR A 114 -5.21 33.43 -13.07
N ASP A 115 -6.25 33.82 -13.80
CA ASP A 115 -7.26 34.78 -13.37
C ASP A 115 -8.33 34.04 -12.55
N GLY A 116 -8.64 34.53 -11.35
CA GLY A 116 -9.70 33.98 -10.51
C GLY A 116 -9.44 34.02 -8.99
N PRO A 117 -10.23 33.29 -8.20
CA PRO A 117 -10.02 33.14 -6.76
C PRO A 117 -8.71 32.42 -6.43
N MET A 118 -8.31 32.48 -5.15
CA MET A 118 -7.08 31.88 -4.64
C MET A 118 -7.08 30.34 -4.75
N GLY A 119 -8.27 29.74 -4.74
CA GLY A 119 -8.52 28.33 -4.96
C GLY A 119 -9.99 28.10 -5.30
N LEU A 120 -10.29 26.86 -5.70
CA LEU A 120 -11.64 26.34 -5.91
C LEU A 120 -11.70 24.89 -5.45
N ALA A 121 -12.83 24.51 -4.87
CA ALA A 121 -13.10 23.15 -4.45
C ALA A 121 -14.60 22.85 -4.53
N ASN A 122 -14.92 21.56 -4.66
CA ASN A 122 -16.28 21.10 -4.42
C ASN A 122 -16.59 21.07 -2.93
N VAL A 123 -17.87 21.28 -2.58
CA VAL A 123 -18.32 21.16 -1.19
C VAL A 123 -18.94 19.78 -0.96
N MET A 124 -18.42 19.00 0.00
CA MET A 124 -18.97 17.67 0.30
C MET A 124 -20.43 17.74 0.75
N ARG A 125 -21.34 17.45 -0.17
CA ARG A 125 -22.78 17.40 0.06
C ARG A 125 -23.48 16.59 -1.04
N PRO A 126 -24.21 15.51 -0.72
CA PRO A 126 -24.40 14.90 0.61
C PRO A 126 -23.10 14.32 1.22
N VAL A 127 -23.14 14.04 2.54
CA VAL A 127 -22.01 13.42 3.27
C VAL A 127 -22.07 11.90 3.09
N ASP A 128 -21.54 11.42 1.98
CA ASP A 128 -21.42 9.99 1.69
C ASP A 128 -20.25 9.68 0.75
N ALA A 129 -19.97 8.39 0.58
CA ALA A 129 -18.87 7.89 -0.25
C ALA A 129 -19.02 8.24 -1.74
N GLY A 130 -20.21 8.64 -2.20
CA GLY A 130 -20.47 9.08 -3.56
C GLY A 130 -19.79 10.39 -3.92
N PHE A 131 -19.40 11.20 -2.93
CA PHE A 131 -18.63 12.43 -3.15
C PHE A 131 -17.16 12.17 -3.56
N ALA A 132 -16.67 10.93 -3.48
CA ALA A 132 -15.29 10.60 -3.85
C ALA A 132 -14.91 11.11 -5.25
N ASP A 133 -15.82 11.00 -6.22
CA ASP A 133 -15.59 11.42 -7.62
C ASP A 133 -15.42 12.94 -7.76
N TYR A 134 -15.78 13.71 -6.73
CA TYR A 134 -15.73 15.18 -6.73
C TYR A 134 -14.71 15.74 -5.73
N ALA A 135 -13.96 14.88 -5.04
CA ALA A 135 -13.03 15.29 -3.97
C ALA A 135 -11.70 15.87 -4.50
N PHE A 136 -11.82 16.94 -5.29
CA PHE A 136 -10.77 17.70 -5.94
C PHE A 136 -10.79 19.17 -5.54
N CYS A 137 -9.63 19.79 -5.43
CA CYS A 137 -9.47 21.24 -5.38
C CYS A 137 -8.31 21.70 -6.26
N VAL A 138 -8.32 22.97 -6.62
CA VAL A 138 -7.20 23.67 -7.26
C VAL A 138 -6.83 24.89 -6.44
N VAL A 139 -5.54 25.17 -6.30
CA VAL A 139 -5.03 26.31 -5.54
C VAL A 139 -3.94 27.00 -6.35
N GLN A 140 -3.96 28.33 -6.40
CA GLN A 140 -2.85 29.07 -6.99
C GLN A 140 -1.62 28.94 -6.09
N ARG A 141 -0.49 28.54 -6.67
CA ARG A 141 0.76 28.26 -5.97
C ARG A 141 1.18 29.41 -5.04
N GLN A 142 1.07 30.66 -5.49
CA GLN A 142 1.42 31.85 -4.69
C GLN A 142 0.63 31.97 -3.37
N TYR A 143 -0.52 31.29 -3.27
CA TYR A 143 -1.37 31.27 -2.09
C TYR A 143 -1.39 29.93 -1.36
N ALA A 144 -0.67 28.91 -1.84
CA ALA A 144 -0.73 27.56 -1.28
C ALA A 144 -0.38 27.52 0.23
N ASN A 145 0.58 28.32 0.68
CA ASN A 145 0.98 28.46 2.09
C ASN A 145 0.78 29.89 2.64
N SER A 146 -0.16 30.64 2.08
CA SER A 146 -0.48 31.99 2.55
C SER A 146 -1.98 32.23 2.53
N TYR A 147 -2.44 33.12 3.41
CA TYR A 147 -3.87 33.41 3.60
C TYR A 147 -4.76 32.19 3.92
N LEU A 148 -4.16 31.04 4.26
CA LEU A 148 -4.85 29.78 4.55
C LEU A 148 -5.63 29.22 3.35
N ALA A 149 -5.28 29.57 2.11
CA ALA A 149 -6.06 29.21 0.93
C ALA A 149 -6.17 27.69 0.76
N PHE A 150 -5.08 26.94 0.92
CA PHE A 150 -5.16 25.48 0.83
C PHE A 150 -6.04 24.88 1.94
N ALA A 151 -5.89 25.34 3.19
CA ALA A 151 -6.74 24.88 4.28
C ALA A 151 -8.22 25.19 4.05
N HIS A 152 -8.52 26.32 3.39
CA HIS A 152 -9.86 26.72 2.99
C HIS A 152 -10.48 25.72 2.00
N GLU A 153 -9.76 25.38 0.94
CA GLU A 153 -10.24 24.40 -0.05
C GLU A 153 -10.42 23.01 0.55
N ILE A 154 -9.54 22.59 1.46
CA ILE A 154 -9.71 21.35 2.23
C ILE A 154 -10.98 21.41 3.09
N GLY A 155 -11.30 22.57 3.66
CA GLY A 155 -12.55 22.78 4.39
C GLY A 155 -13.78 22.45 3.52
N HIS A 156 -13.84 22.97 2.29
CA HIS A 156 -14.91 22.66 1.34
C HIS A 156 -15.01 21.17 1.03
N LEU A 157 -13.88 20.51 0.74
CA LEU A 157 -13.83 19.07 0.53
C LEU A 157 -14.30 18.25 1.73
N LEU A 158 -14.30 18.83 2.94
CA LEU A 158 -14.80 18.23 4.17
C LEU A 158 -16.20 18.74 4.56
N GLY A 159 -16.90 19.43 3.65
CA GLY A 159 -18.29 19.85 3.81
C GLY A 159 -18.47 21.18 4.53
N CYS A 160 -17.39 21.94 4.74
CA CYS A 160 -17.44 23.30 5.24
C CYS A 160 -17.83 24.27 4.12
N GLU A 161 -18.36 25.41 4.54
CA GLU A 161 -18.83 26.48 3.68
C GLU A 161 -18.39 27.81 4.27
N HIS A 162 -18.41 28.85 3.43
CA HIS A 162 -18.14 30.21 3.82
C HIS A 162 -18.93 30.65 5.06
N ASP A 163 -18.45 31.72 5.71
CA ASP A 163 -19.25 32.40 6.74
C ASP A 163 -20.64 32.78 6.22
N ARG A 164 -21.61 32.87 7.13
CA ARG A 164 -23.03 33.06 6.77
C ARG A 164 -23.30 34.33 5.96
N GLU A 165 -22.48 35.37 6.12
CA GLU A 165 -22.67 36.62 5.36
C GLU A 165 -22.19 36.50 3.91
N SER A 166 -21.28 35.57 3.65
CA SER A 166 -20.58 35.43 2.37
C SER A 166 -20.97 34.15 1.62
N SER A 167 -21.60 33.19 2.30
CA SER A 167 -22.04 31.95 1.68
C SER A 167 -23.23 32.16 0.73
N THR A 168 -23.15 31.51 -0.43
CA THR A 168 -24.23 31.45 -1.42
C THR A 168 -25.05 30.14 -1.32
N GLY A 169 -24.64 29.21 -0.47
CA GLY A 169 -25.28 27.90 -0.27
C GLY A 169 -25.15 27.35 1.15
N PRO A 170 -25.74 26.19 1.43
CA PRO A 170 -25.50 25.50 2.70
C PRO A 170 -24.26 24.61 2.58
N GLY A 171 -23.51 24.48 3.69
CA GLY A 171 -22.54 23.40 3.82
C GLY A 171 -23.21 22.05 4.08
N ALA A 172 -22.41 21.05 4.47
CA ALA A 172 -22.89 19.71 4.79
C ALA A 172 -23.94 19.67 5.91
N PHE A 173 -23.85 20.60 6.87
CA PHE A 173 -24.77 20.75 7.99
C PHE A 173 -25.10 22.24 8.19
N GLU A 174 -26.18 22.53 8.93
CA GLU A 174 -26.62 23.90 9.21
C GLU A 174 -25.52 24.77 9.85
N PHE A 175 -24.61 24.17 10.62
CA PHE A 175 -23.53 24.84 11.32
C PHE A 175 -22.20 24.85 10.56
N SER A 176 -22.15 24.37 9.30
CA SER A 176 -20.92 24.23 8.49
C SER A 176 -20.32 25.57 8.01
N HIS A 177 -20.44 26.66 8.77
CA HIS A 177 -20.03 27.99 8.34
C HIS A 177 -18.77 28.50 9.05
N GLY A 178 -17.97 29.27 8.32
CA GLY A 178 -16.91 30.10 8.89
C GLY A 178 -17.44 31.16 9.87
N TYR A 179 -16.54 31.75 10.64
CA TYR A 179 -16.86 32.76 11.65
C TYR A 179 -15.88 33.94 11.61
N ARG A 180 -16.41 35.14 11.84
CA ARG A 180 -15.64 36.36 12.05
C ARG A 180 -15.83 36.82 13.49
N LEU A 181 -14.74 37.29 14.10
CA LEU A 181 -14.74 37.79 15.48
C LEU A 181 -14.00 39.12 15.60
N LEU A 182 -14.44 39.94 16.54
CA LEU A 182 -13.81 41.20 16.90
C LEU A 182 -13.05 41.02 18.21
N ALA A 183 -11.73 40.98 18.16
CA ALA A 183 -10.87 40.88 19.35
C ALA A 183 -9.99 42.12 19.46
N ASN A 184 -10.02 42.80 20.62
CA ASN A 184 -9.25 44.02 20.89
C ASN A 184 -9.38 45.11 19.81
N GLY A 185 -10.57 45.27 19.22
CA GLY A 185 -10.83 46.27 18.18
C GLY A 185 -10.35 45.89 16.77
N LEU A 186 -9.81 44.68 16.58
CA LEU A 186 -9.41 44.15 15.28
C LEU A 186 -10.32 43.00 14.85
N HIS A 187 -10.67 42.97 13.57
CA HIS A 187 -11.44 41.88 12.98
C HIS A 187 -10.51 40.72 12.65
N TYR A 188 -10.91 39.51 13.02
CA TYR A 188 -10.28 38.26 12.66
C TYR A 188 -11.30 37.37 11.95
N ARG A 189 -10.80 36.47 11.10
CA ARG A 189 -11.62 35.54 10.34
C ARG A 189 -11.02 34.14 10.43
N THR A 190 -11.86 33.16 10.76
CA THR A 190 -11.48 31.72 10.69
C THR A 190 -11.22 31.30 9.26
N VAL A 191 -10.61 30.12 9.06
CA VAL A 191 -10.22 29.57 7.74
C VAL A 191 -11.30 29.75 6.67
N MET A 192 -12.56 29.39 6.95
CA MET A 192 -13.67 29.46 5.99
C MET A 192 -14.34 30.84 5.88
N ALA A 193 -13.95 31.83 6.67
CA ALA A 193 -14.59 33.14 6.63
C ALA A 193 -13.88 34.07 5.63
N SER A 194 -14.66 34.72 4.77
CA SER A 194 -14.16 35.67 3.76
C SER A 194 -13.66 36.97 4.43
N PRO A 195 -12.83 37.78 3.75
CA PRO A 195 -12.53 39.13 4.21
C PRO A 195 -13.80 39.96 4.44
N PRO A 196 -13.80 40.95 5.37
CA PRO A 196 -12.64 41.54 6.03
C PRO A 196 -12.15 40.76 7.28
N GLY A 197 -10.91 41.03 7.69
CA GLY A 197 -10.32 40.51 8.93
C GLY A 197 -8.97 39.82 8.71
N LEU A 198 -8.13 39.82 9.75
CA LEU A 198 -6.85 39.12 9.77
C LEU A 198 -7.10 37.60 9.79
N PRO A 199 -6.39 36.81 8.97
CA PRO A 199 -6.51 35.36 8.99
C PRO A 199 -6.17 34.80 10.37
N LEU A 200 -7.07 33.95 10.88
CA LEU A 200 -6.86 33.15 12.08
C LEU A 200 -6.79 31.68 11.62
N PRO A 201 -5.68 30.94 11.88
CA PRO A 201 -5.52 29.55 11.49
C PRO A 201 -6.35 28.61 12.38
N ASN A 202 -7.64 28.87 12.43
CA ASN A 202 -8.65 28.07 13.08
C ASN A 202 -9.85 27.93 12.14
N PHE A 203 -10.35 26.71 11.95
CA PHE A 203 -11.73 26.47 11.57
C PHE A 203 -12.65 26.92 12.72
N SER A 204 -13.86 27.37 12.40
CA SER A 204 -14.78 27.85 13.43
C SER A 204 -15.10 26.75 14.44
N ASN A 205 -14.93 27.05 15.73
CA ASN A 205 -15.21 26.13 16.82
C ASN A 205 -15.56 26.92 18.10
N PRO A 206 -16.79 26.81 18.64
CA PRO A 206 -17.19 27.53 19.86
C PRO A 206 -16.40 27.12 21.11
N ASP A 207 -15.77 25.95 21.12
CA ASP A 207 -14.98 25.44 22.25
C ASP A 207 -13.52 25.90 22.21
N VAL A 208 -13.07 26.49 21.09
CA VAL A 208 -11.74 27.08 20.93
C VAL A 208 -11.85 28.59 21.07
N THR A 209 -10.94 29.20 21.83
CA THR A 209 -10.94 30.65 22.05
C THR A 209 -9.70 31.32 21.49
N TYR A 210 -9.88 32.53 20.97
CA TYR A 210 -8.81 33.44 20.59
C TYR A 210 -8.96 34.73 21.38
N MET A 211 -7.94 35.09 22.17
CA MET A 211 -7.99 36.22 23.11
C MET A 211 -9.20 36.17 24.07
N GLY A 212 -9.61 34.96 24.46
CA GLY A 212 -10.75 34.74 25.36
C GLY A 212 -12.13 34.78 24.70
N LEU A 213 -12.21 35.02 23.39
CA LEU A 213 -13.46 34.97 22.61
C LEU A 213 -13.57 33.65 21.84
N PRO A 214 -14.73 32.98 21.83
CA PRO A 214 -14.96 31.79 21.01
C PRO A 214 -14.67 32.07 19.53
N THR A 215 -14.09 31.09 18.83
CA THR A 215 -13.84 31.18 17.38
C THR A 215 -15.01 30.63 16.56
N GLY A 216 -16.17 30.38 17.17
CA GLY A 216 -17.37 29.90 16.50
C GLY A 216 -18.62 30.05 17.37
N VAL A 217 -19.74 29.55 16.85
CA VAL A 217 -21.05 29.59 17.50
C VAL A 217 -21.60 28.17 17.61
N GLY A 218 -22.09 27.82 18.81
CA GLY A 218 -22.65 26.50 19.13
C GLY A 218 -23.69 26.01 18.12
N ILE A 219 -23.67 24.70 17.83
CA ILE A 219 -24.49 24.09 16.76
C ILE A 219 -26.00 24.28 16.92
N ASN A 220 -26.48 24.47 18.16
CA ASN A 220 -27.90 24.65 18.49
C ASN A 220 -28.30 26.12 18.68
N LEU A 221 -27.41 27.06 18.37
CA LEU A 221 -27.67 28.50 18.51
C LEU A 221 -27.98 29.14 17.16
N PRO A 222 -28.81 30.20 17.13
CA PRO A 222 -29.00 31.00 15.92
C PRO A 222 -27.66 31.51 15.38
N GLY A 223 -27.46 31.39 14.07
CA GLY A 223 -26.19 31.78 13.45
C GLY A 223 -25.04 30.82 13.76
N SER A 224 -25.34 29.55 14.07
CA SER A 224 -24.33 28.51 14.33
C SER A 224 -23.22 28.48 13.27
N ALA A 225 -21.99 28.31 13.74
CA ALA A 225 -20.75 28.34 12.95
C ALA A 225 -19.70 27.46 13.65
N ASN A 226 -19.61 26.21 13.22
CA ASN A 226 -18.75 25.19 13.81
C ASN A 226 -18.23 24.21 12.74
N ASN A 227 -17.33 24.71 11.89
CA ASN A 227 -16.63 23.90 10.89
C ASN A 227 -15.85 22.74 11.52
N ALA A 228 -15.34 22.88 12.74
CA ALA A 228 -14.63 21.80 13.40
C ALA A 228 -15.54 20.57 13.65
N GLU A 229 -16.79 20.78 14.05
CA GLU A 229 -17.78 19.70 14.17
C GLU A 229 -18.17 19.12 12.80
N THR A 230 -18.25 19.94 11.76
CA THR A 230 -18.47 19.46 10.39
C THR A 230 -17.37 18.50 9.96
N ILE A 231 -16.11 18.93 10.09
CA ILE A 231 -14.93 18.11 9.73
C ILE A 231 -14.89 16.82 10.55
N ARG A 232 -15.18 16.89 11.85
CA ARG A 232 -15.21 15.70 12.71
C ARG A 232 -16.20 14.63 12.22
N ARG A 233 -17.34 15.05 11.67
CA ARG A 233 -18.38 14.15 11.14
C ARG A 233 -18.07 13.63 9.75
N THR A 234 -17.33 14.39 8.92
CA THR A 234 -17.08 14.07 7.52
C THR A 234 -15.72 13.41 7.29
N ALA A 235 -14.74 13.61 8.18
CA ALA A 235 -13.39 13.07 8.04
C ALA A 235 -13.36 11.55 7.87
N GLY A 236 -14.19 10.81 8.60
CA GLY A 236 -14.28 9.35 8.46
C GLY A 236 -14.87 8.89 7.13
N VAL A 237 -15.71 9.71 6.50
CA VAL A 237 -16.23 9.46 5.14
C VAL A 237 -15.16 9.80 4.10
N ALA A 238 -14.49 10.95 4.26
CA ALA A 238 -13.41 11.38 3.38
C ALA A 238 -12.26 10.37 3.34
N ALA A 239 -11.83 9.85 4.51
CA ALA A 239 -10.77 8.86 4.65
C ALA A 239 -11.06 7.51 3.97
N LEU A 240 -12.26 7.31 3.43
CA LEU A 240 -12.66 6.12 2.69
C LEU A 240 -12.82 6.38 1.19
N PHE A 241 -12.59 7.59 0.70
CA PHE A 241 -12.76 7.91 -0.73
C PHE A 241 -11.83 7.09 -1.60
N HIS A 242 -10.57 6.89 -1.22
CA HIS A 242 -9.66 6.05 -1.97
C HIS A 242 -10.14 4.59 -2.11
N THR A 243 -10.90 4.06 -1.14
CA THR A 243 -11.45 2.69 -1.21
C THR A 243 -12.49 2.53 -2.32
N ARG A 244 -13.12 3.65 -2.72
CA ARG A 244 -14.07 3.72 -3.83
C ARG A 244 -13.38 3.96 -5.18
N LEU A 245 -12.15 4.46 -5.15
CA LEU A 245 -11.34 4.86 -6.31
C LEU A 245 -10.22 3.86 -6.63
N ALA A 246 -10.20 2.70 -5.95
CA ALA A 246 -9.23 1.65 -6.21
C ALA A 246 -9.14 1.40 -7.73
N PRO A 247 -7.95 1.49 -8.35
CA PRO A 247 -7.85 1.20 -9.76
C PRO A 247 -8.18 -0.29 -9.99
N PRO A 248 -8.69 -0.62 -11.19
CA PRO A 248 -9.38 -1.87 -11.50
C PRO A 248 -8.41 -3.07 -11.55
N PRO A 249 -8.89 -4.32 -11.75
CA PRO A 249 -7.99 -5.47 -11.87
C PRO A 249 -7.00 -5.25 -13.02
N GLY A 250 -5.74 -5.01 -12.69
CA GLY A 250 -4.65 -4.77 -13.63
C GLY A 250 -3.44 -5.57 -13.21
N LEU A 251 -2.75 -5.12 -12.15
CA LEU A 251 -1.65 -5.87 -11.57
C LEU A 251 -2.18 -7.18 -10.98
N SER A 252 -2.04 -8.25 -11.74
CA SER A 252 -2.33 -9.59 -11.30
C SER A 252 -1.05 -10.41 -11.44
N VAL A 253 -0.83 -11.26 -10.45
CA VAL A 253 0.27 -12.21 -10.47
C VAL A 253 -0.30 -13.60 -10.30
N THR A 254 0.13 -14.49 -11.18
CA THR A 254 -0.18 -15.92 -11.11
C THR A 254 1.11 -16.70 -10.97
N LEU A 255 1.15 -17.63 -10.01
CA LEU A 255 2.19 -18.66 -9.98
C LEU A 255 1.81 -19.72 -11.02
N VAL A 256 2.54 -19.77 -12.14
CA VAL A 256 2.22 -20.66 -13.28
C VAL A 256 2.86 -22.04 -13.14
N GLU A 257 4.02 -22.11 -12.48
CA GLU A 257 4.64 -23.35 -12.04
C GLU A 257 5.11 -23.20 -10.58
N PRO A 258 5.01 -24.27 -9.76
CA PRO A 258 4.39 -25.55 -10.08
C PRO A 258 2.87 -25.43 -10.24
N ARG A 259 2.24 -26.41 -10.90
CA ARG A 259 0.77 -26.49 -11.01
C ARG A 259 0.11 -27.03 -9.74
N GLU A 260 -1.14 -26.63 -9.52
CA GLU A 260 -1.98 -27.16 -8.43
C GLU A 260 -2.04 -28.68 -8.43
N GLY A 261 -1.78 -29.28 -7.26
CA GLY A 261 -1.79 -30.73 -7.04
C GLY A 261 -0.57 -31.47 -7.58
N ALA A 262 0.44 -30.77 -8.10
CA ALA A 262 1.67 -31.41 -8.57
C ALA A 262 2.34 -32.21 -7.44
N THR A 263 2.94 -33.35 -7.80
CA THR A 263 3.65 -34.20 -6.86
C THR A 263 5.11 -34.35 -7.29
N TYR A 264 6.03 -34.08 -6.36
CA TYR A 264 7.47 -34.23 -6.60
C TYR A 264 8.09 -35.16 -5.56
N PRO A 265 9.13 -35.92 -5.92
CA PRO A 265 10.02 -36.54 -4.96
C PRO A 265 10.69 -35.47 -4.08
N VAL A 266 10.79 -35.70 -2.76
CA VAL A 266 11.61 -34.85 -1.87
C VAL A 266 13.03 -34.73 -2.42
N GLY A 267 13.63 -33.54 -2.33
CA GLY A 267 14.97 -33.27 -2.86
C GLY A 267 15.02 -32.94 -4.35
N THR A 268 13.87 -32.87 -5.04
CA THR A 268 13.79 -32.34 -6.41
C THR A 268 13.86 -30.81 -6.38
N SER A 269 14.62 -30.22 -7.30
CA SER A 269 14.54 -28.78 -7.58
C SER A 269 13.24 -28.49 -8.32
N ILE A 270 12.35 -27.71 -7.69
CA ILE A 270 11.05 -27.35 -8.24
C ILE A 270 11.17 -25.93 -8.80
N GLU A 271 10.89 -25.75 -10.09
CA GLU A 271 10.87 -24.42 -10.68
C GLU A 271 9.59 -23.69 -10.25
N CYS A 272 9.75 -22.49 -9.71
CA CYS A 272 8.66 -21.59 -9.37
C CYS A 272 8.69 -20.41 -10.34
N GLU A 273 7.70 -20.34 -11.22
CA GLU A 273 7.59 -19.32 -12.26
C GLU A 273 6.34 -18.47 -12.03
N ALA A 274 6.50 -17.15 -12.09
CA ALA A 274 5.42 -16.19 -11.94
C ALA A 274 5.14 -15.45 -13.25
N GLN A 275 3.87 -15.35 -13.61
CA GLN A 275 3.39 -14.50 -14.69
C GLN A 275 2.70 -13.27 -14.11
N ILE A 276 3.16 -12.09 -14.54
CA ILE A 276 2.61 -10.80 -14.13
C ILE A 276 1.87 -10.22 -15.34
N GLN A 277 0.64 -9.73 -15.11
CA GLN A 277 -0.16 -9.05 -16.12
C GLN A 277 -0.63 -7.68 -15.59
N GLY A 278 -1.03 -6.81 -16.53
CA GLY A 278 -1.64 -5.50 -16.28
C GLY A 278 -0.77 -4.53 -15.46
N THR A 279 0.53 -4.53 -15.70
CA THR A 279 1.46 -3.59 -15.06
C THR A 279 1.27 -2.18 -15.64
N THR A 280 0.80 -1.23 -14.83
CA THR A 280 0.89 0.21 -15.11
C THR A 280 2.18 0.83 -14.56
N GLY A 281 2.82 0.18 -13.56
CA GLY A 281 4.08 0.59 -12.95
C GLY A 281 5.24 -0.40 -13.18
N LYS A 282 6.46 0.02 -12.83
CA LYS A 282 7.65 -0.84 -12.93
C LYS A 282 7.68 -1.81 -11.74
N ILE A 283 7.79 -3.10 -12.03
CA ILE A 283 8.01 -4.11 -10.98
C ILE A 283 9.37 -3.87 -10.32
N THR A 284 9.36 -3.69 -8.99
CA THR A 284 10.58 -3.50 -8.18
C THR A 284 10.99 -4.78 -7.47
N LEU A 285 10.03 -5.66 -7.15
CA LEU A 285 10.29 -6.92 -6.46
C LEU A 285 9.22 -7.98 -6.76
N VAL A 286 9.67 -9.21 -7.01
CA VAL A 286 8.87 -10.42 -7.03
C VAL A 286 9.43 -11.36 -5.97
N GLU A 287 8.66 -11.64 -4.93
CA GLU A 287 9.01 -12.50 -3.81
C GLU A 287 8.22 -13.81 -3.88
N PHE A 288 8.93 -14.93 -3.92
CA PHE A 288 8.33 -16.26 -3.89
C PHE A 288 8.30 -16.77 -2.46
N LEU A 289 7.16 -17.32 -2.04
CA LEU A 289 6.92 -17.80 -0.68
C LEU A 289 6.55 -19.28 -0.69
N ALA A 290 7.11 -20.04 0.25
CA ALA A 290 6.70 -21.40 0.59
C ALA A 290 6.32 -21.46 2.07
N ASP A 291 5.12 -21.96 2.37
CA ASP A 291 4.57 -22.06 3.73
C ASP A 291 4.63 -20.73 4.52
N GLY A 292 4.48 -19.62 3.79
CA GLY A 292 4.55 -18.25 4.32
C GLY A 292 5.96 -17.67 4.49
N ALA A 293 7.02 -18.44 4.23
CA ALA A 293 8.41 -17.98 4.29
C ALA A 293 8.96 -17.68 2.89
N THR A 294 9.76 -16.60 2.77
CA THR A 294 10.41 -16.25 1.50
C THR A 294 11.45 -17.29 1.11
N VAL A 295 11.35 -17.80 -0.11
CA VAL A 295 12.28 -18.79 -0.68
C VAL A 295 13.11 -18.23 -1.84
N GLY A 296 12.70 -17.09 -2.40
CA GLY A 296 13.52 -16.37 -3.37
C GLY A 296 12.92 -15.05 -3.81
N LYS A 297 13.75 -14.25 -4.48
CA LYS A 297 13.40 -12.90 -4.95
C LYS A 297 13.92 -12.68 -6.38
N ARG A 298 13.20 -11.88 -7.15
CA ARG A 298 13.60 -11.38 -8.47
C ARG A 298 13.22 -9.90 -8.61
N THR A 299 14.06 -9.14 -9.28
CA THR A 299 13.82 -7.73 -9.61
C THR A 299 13.60 -7.52 -11.11
N ASP A 300 13.93 -8.53 -11.92
CA ASP A 300 13.92 -8.45 -13.39
C ASP A 300 13.40 -9.77 -13.99
N PRO A 301 12.70 -9.73 -15.14
CA PRO A 301 12.22 -10.93 -15.83
C PRO A 301 13.37 -11.71 -16.49
N PRO A 302 13.25 -13.04 -16.66
CA PRO A 302 12.11 -13.88 -16.29
C PRO A 302 11.98 -14.07 -14.77
N TYR A 303 10.75 -13.97 -14.27
CA TYR A 303 10.45 -14.13 -12.84
C TYR A 303 10.35 -15.61 -12.50
N SER A 304 11.50 -16.24 -12.35
CA SER A 304 11.59 -17.67 -12.03
C SER A 304 12.72 -17.99 -11.06
N ILE A 305 12.48 -18.91 -10.14
CA ILE A 305 13.46 -19.42 -9.19
C ILE A 305 13.42 -20.95 -9.07
N PRO A 306 14.56 -21.62 -8.83
CA PRO A 306 14.55 -22.98 -8.32
C PRO A 306 14.29 -22.97 -6.82
N TRP A 307 13.32 -23.76 -6.36
CA TRP A 307 13.02 -23.99 -4.96
C TRP A 307 13.34 -25.43 -4.56
N TRP A 308 14.05 -25.57 -3.43
CA TRP A 308 14.44 -26.86 -2.87
C TRP A 308 13.67 -27.10 -1.57
N ALA A 309 12.84 -28.15 -1.57
CA ALA A 309 12.02 -28.49 -0.44
C ALA A 309 12.50 -29.81 0.19
N GLY A 310 12.93 -29.72 1.46
CA GLY A 310 13.56 -30.83 2.17
C GLY A 310 12.61 -31.70 3.00
N LYS A 311 11.32 -31.36 3.09
CA LYS A 311 10.35 -32.08 3.93
C LYS A 311 9.27 -32.73 3.07
N PRO A 312 8.88 -33.99 3.33
CA PRO A 312 7.70 -34.58 2.70
C PRO A 312 6.43 -33.95 3.24
N GLY A 313 5.36 -33.97 2.44
CA GLY A 313 4.03 -33.49 2.83
C GLY A 313 3.47 -32.43 1.89
N LEU A 314 2.38 -31.80 2.33
CA LEU A 314 1.72 -30.72 1.61
C LEU A 314 2.47 -29.41 1.84
N HIS A 315 2.73 -28.67 0.78
CA HIS A 315 3.31 -27.34 0.81
C HIS A 315 2.44 -26.35 0.05
N GLN A 316 2.35 -25.12 0.57
CA GLN A 316 1.66 -24.02 -0.11
C GLN A 316 2.66 -23.01 -0.65
N LEU A 317 2.58 -22.76 -1.95
CA LEU A 317 3.44 -21.81 -2.65
C LEU A 317 2.63 -20.62 -3.12
N SER A 318 3.19 -19.42 -3.01
CA SER A 318 2.60 -18.21 -3.56
C SER A 318 3.68 -17.23 -3.98
N VAL A 319 3.27 -16.19 -4.71
CA VAL A 319 4.16 -15.10 -5.11
C VAL A 319 3.54 -13.77 -4.71
N ARG A 320 4.38 -12.85 -4.25
CA ARG A 320 4.04 -11.46 -3.95
C ARG A 320 4.85 -10.54 -4.85
N VAL A 321 4.20 -9.57 -5.46
CA VAL A 321 4.81 -8.58 -6.34
C VAL A 321 4.70 -7.21 -5.68
N SER A 322 5.73 -6.39 -5.85
CA SER A 322 5.77 -4.97 -5.51
C SER A 322 6.16 -4.15 -6.74
N ASP A 323 5.51 -3.01 -6.94
CA ASP A 323 5.86 -2.05 -7.99
C ASP A 323 6.63 -0.84 -7.42
N ASP A 324 6.88 0.16 -8.26
CA ASP A 324 7.60 1.39 -7.95
C ASP A 324 6.80 2.40 -7.14
N SER A 325 5.49 2.20 -7.00
CA SER A 325 4.62 2.97 -6.09
C SER A 325 4.57 2.41 -4.67
N GLY A 326 5.09 1.19 -4.47
CA GLY A 326 5.00 0.45 -3.22
C GLY A 326 3.73 -0.38 -3.08
N ALA A 327 2.86 -0.44 -4.11
CA ALA A 327 1.71 -1.33 -4.11
C ALA A 327 2.15 -2.79 -4.10
N THR A 328 1.42 -3.65 -3.39
CA THR A 328 1.72 -5.09 -3.32
C THR A 328 0.53 -5.96 -3.66
N VAL A 329 0.73 -6.95 -4.53
CA VAL A 329 -0.30 -7.94 -4.91
C VAL A 329 0.27 -9.34 -4.69
N SER A 330 -0.55 -10.26 -4.15
CA SER A 330 -0.18 -11.66 -3.99
C SER A 330 -1.04 -12.57 -4.86
N SER A 331 -0.47 -13.66 -5.36
CA SER A 331 -1.22 -14.70 -6.07
C SER A 331 -2.10 -15.51 -5.10
N PRO A 332 -3.11 -16.23 -5.59
CA PRO A 332 -3.62 -17.41 -4.89
C PRO A 332 -2.47 -18.37 -4.55
N SER A 333 -2.65 -19.16 -3.48
CA SER A 333 -1.68 -20.20 -3.13
C SER A 333 -1.89 -21.44 -4.01
N VAL A 334 -0.80 -22.05 -4.46
CA VAL A 334 -0.77 -23.34 -5.12
C VAL A 334 -0.35 -24.41 -4.11
N SER A 335 -1.13 -25.47 -4.00
CA SER A 335 -0.79 -26.61 -3.15
C SER A 335 -0.08 -27.69 -3.95
N ILE A 336 1.08 -28.13 -3.47
CA ILE A 336 1.81 -29.28 -4.01
C ILE A 336 2.09 -30.33 -2.94
N SER A 337 2.36 -31.57 -3.35
CA SER A 337 2.72 -32.66 -2.46
C SER A 337 4.14 -33.14 -2.71
N LEU A 338 4.94 -33.25 -1.65
CA LEU A 338 6.25 -33.87 -1.71
C LEU A 338 6.16 -35.29 -1.18
N SER A 339 6.38 -36.24 -2.08
CA SER A 339 6.40 -37.66 -1.74
C SER A 339 7.78 -38.04 -1.24
N ALA A 340 7.81 -38.71 -0.09
CA ALA A 340 9.02 -39.36 0.38
C ALA A 340 9.52 -40.32 -0.70
N VAL A 341 10.81 -40.23 -1.02
CA VAL A 341 11.46 -41.26 -1.85
C VAL A 341 11.70 -42.46 -0.95
N PRO A 342 11.24 -43.67 -1.30
CA PRO A 342 11.52 -44.83 -0.48
C PRO A 342 13.02 -45.07 -0.40
N LEU A 343 13.52 -45.27 0.83
CA LEU A 343 14.89 -45.70 1.08
C LEU A 343 15.28 -46.84 0.14
N SER A 344 16.31 -46.61 -0.66
CA SER A 344 16.75 -47.56 -1.68
C SER A 344 18.24 -47.82 -1.53
N ILE A 345 18.60 -49.10 -1.52
CA ILE A 345 20.00 -49.53 -1.62
C ILE A 345 20.38 -49.49 -3.10
N LEU A 346 21.27 -48.59 -3.46
CA LEU A 346 21.94 -48.60 -4.76
C LEU A 346 23.26 -49.39 -4.62
N VAL A 347 23.33 -50.50 -5.34
CA VAL A 347 24.57 -51.26 -5.48
C VAL A 347 25.20 -50.89 -6.83
N SER A 348 26.11 -49.92 -6.84
CA SER A 348 27.06 -49.80 -7.96
C SER A 348 28.05 -50.95 -7.85
N SER A 349 28.14 -51.79 -8.88
CA SER A 349 29.02 -52.98 -9.00
C SER A 349 29.90 -53.23 -7.78
N ALA A 350 29.43 -54.08 -6.86
CA ALA A 350 30.01 -54.39 -5.56
C ALA A 350 31.53 -54.12 -5.48
N ASP A 351 31.89 -52.95 -4.98
CA ASP A 351 33.29 -52.57 -4.82
C ASP A 351 33.82 -53.27 -3.57
N TRP A 352 34.03 -54.58 -3.69
CA TRP A 352 34.76 -55.38 -2.72
C TRP A 352 36.20 -54.87 -2.70
N SER A 353 36.45 -53.90 -1.84
CA SER A 353 37.76 -53.31 -1.60
C SER A 353 38.05 -53.37 -0.10
N ASP A 354 39.26 -53.77 0.26
CA ASP A 354 39.75 -53.86 1.64
C ASP A 354 38.90 -54.75 2.59
N GLY A 355 38.25 -55.77 2.04
CA GLY A 355 37.51 -56.80 2.78
C GLY A 355 36.16 -56.36 3.37
N ALA A 356 35.59 -55.28 2.84
CA ALA A 356 34.24 -54.83 3.22
C ALA A 356 33.31 -54.73 2.02
N PHE A 357 32.03 -54.99 2.23
CA PHE A 357 31.00 -54.73 1.23
C PHE A 357 30.50 -53.30 1.36
N ARG A 358 30.53 -52.53 0.26
CA ARG A 358 30.09 -51.14 0.23
C ARG A 358 28.84 -50.98 -0.64
N PHE A 359 27.91 -50.16 -0.21
CA PHE A 359 26.72 -49.79 -0.98
C PHE A 359 26.31 -48.36 -0.65
N THR A 360 25.53 -47.75 -1.55
CA THR A 360 24.99 -46.40 -1.33
C THR A 360 23.54 -46.52 -0.92
N VAL A 361 23.14 -45.79 0.12
CA VAL A 361 21.74 -45.59 0.48
C VAL A 361 21.29 -44.26 -0.08
N LEU A 362 20.17 -44.27 -0.80
CA LEU A 362 19.45 -43.09 -1.24
C LEU A 362 18.24 -42.88 -0.33
N GLY A 363 18.03 -41.65 0.15
CA GLY A 363 16.89 -41.26 1.00
C GLY A 363 16.79 -39.73 1.15
N TYR A 364 15.89 -39.23 2.01
CA TYR A 364 15.72 -37.78 2.22
C TYR A 364 16.75 -37.21 3.22
N GLU A 365 17.14 -35.94 3.09
CA GLU A 365 18.01 -35.26 4.04
C GLU A 365 17.48 -35.40 5.47
N GLY A 366 18.29 -35.96 6.36
CA GLY A 366 17.88 -36.19 7.74
C GLY A 366 17.09 -37.48 7.97
N GLU A 367 16.80 -38.28 6.95
CA GLU A 367 16.17 -39.60 7.09
C GLU A 367 17.08 -40.53 7.88
N ARG A 368 16.59 -41.00 9.02
CA ARG A 368 17.29 -42.01 9.81
C ARG A 368 16.86 -43.40 9.39
N PHE A 369 17.85 -44.26 9.19
CA PHE A 369 17.62 -45.64 8.80
C PHE A 369 18.55 -46.58 9.56
N ARG A 370 18.08 -47.80 9.76
CA ARG A 370 18.88 -48.93 10.24
C ARG A 370 19.12 -49.89 9.09
N ILE A 371 20.37 -50.31 8.97
CA ILE A 371 20.80 -51.36 8.05
C ILE A 371 20.73 -52.69 8.79
N GLU A 372 20.08 -53.67 8.19
CA GLU A 372 20.08 -55.04 8.68
C GLU A 372 20.64 -56.00 7.63
N ALA A 373 21.46 -56.95 8.09
CA ALA A 373 21.90 -58.08 7.28
C ALA A 373 21.30 -59.41 7.76
N SER A 374 21.16 -60.33 6.82
CA SER A 374 20.78 -61.72 7.05
C SER A 374 21.60 -62.64 6.17
N SER A 375 21.91 -63.84 6.66
CA SER A 375 22.48 -64.91 5.83
C SER A 375 21.42 -65.83 5.23
N ASP A 376 20.17 -65.79 5.69
CA ASP A 376 19.14 -66.79 5.35
C ASP A 376 17.75 -66.20 5.04
N LEU A 377 17.64 -64.87 5.01
CA LEU A 377 16.39 -64.08 4.91
C LEU A 377 15.43 -64.23 6.11
N GLN A 378 15.77 -65.02 7.13
CA GLN A 378 14.94 -65.27 8.32
C GLN A 378 15.47 -64.52 9.53
N GLY A 379 16.75 -64.72 9.87
CA GLY A 379 17.43 -64.03 10.96
C GLY A 379 18.05 -62.71 10.49
N TRP A 380 17.60 -61.58 11.04
CA TRP A 380 18.09 -60.26 10.68
C TRP A 380 18.83 -59.61 11.85
N THR A 381 20.04 -59.13 11.61
CA THR A 381 20.87 -58.45 12.60
C THR A 381 21.15 -57.02 12.15
N ALA A 382 20.97 -56.05 13.05
CA ALA A 382 21.35 -54.67 12.79
C ALA A 382 22.88 -54.55 12.67
N ILE A 383 23.34 -53.91 11.61
CA ILE A 383 24.78 -53.68 11.37
C ILE A 383 25.13 -52.24 11.72
N ASP A 384 24.29 -51.28 11.29
CA ASP A 384 24.49 -49.86 11.58
C ASP A 384 23.17 -49.08 11.57
N THR A 385 23.17 -47.88 12.12
CA THR A 385 22.07 -46.89 12.07
C THR A 385 22.64 -45.54 11.68
N ASN A 386 22.21 -45.03 10.54
CA ASN A 386 22.77 -43.80 9.97
C ASN A 386 21.65 -42.83 9.57
N GLN A 387 22.07 -41.64 9.13
CA GLN A 387 21.20 -40.57 8.65
C GLN A 387 21.67 -40.15 7.27
N VAL A 388 20.73 -39.97 6.33
CA VAL A 388 21.07 -39.49 4.99
C VAL A 388 21.49 -38.02 5.04
N VAL A 389 22.65 -37.70 4.44
CA VAL A 389 23.24 -36.36 4.36
C VAL A 389 23.65 -36.07 2.91
N GLY A 390 23.13 -34.99 2.32
CA GLY A 390 23.28 -34.66 0.91
C GLY A 390 22.49 -35.58 -0.03
N GLY A 391 21.43 -36.24 0.45
CA GLY A 391 20.58 -37.16 -0.33
C GLY A 391 21.20 -38.54 -0.64
N ILE A 392 22.44 -38.77 -0.22
CA ILE A 392 23.14 -40.06 -0.33
C ILE A 392 23.80 -40.41 1.00
N CYS A 393 24.02 -41.70 1.26
CA CYS A 393 24.91 -42.14 2.33
C CYS A 393 25.73 -43.34 1.86
N LEU A 394 27.05 -43.29 2.05
CA LEU A 394 27.94 -44.42 1.75
C LEU A 394 28.01 -45.33 2.97
N GLU A 395 27.64 -46.58 2.78
CA GLU A 395 27.59 -47.58 3.85
C GLU A 395 28.63 -48.67 3.64
N VAL A 396 29.15 -49.19 4.76
CA VAL A 396 30.20 -50.21 4.78
C VAL A 396 29.82 -51.33 5.74
N ASP A 397 29.78 -52.56 5.25
CA ASP A 397 29.67 -53.76 6.07
C ASP A 397 31.03 -54.49 6.14
N PRO A 398 31.81 -54.28 7.20
CA PRO A 398 33.11 -54.94 7.38
C PRO A 398 32.97 -56.43 7.75
N GLY A 399 31.78 -56.90 8.14
CA GLY A 399 31.52 -58.29 8.51
C GLY A 399 31.09 -59.18 7.36
N ALA A 400 31.06 -58.66 6.13
CA ALA A 400 30.52 -59.34 4.96
C ALA A 400 31.33 -60.59 4.56
N GLU A 401 32.66 -60.56 4.67
CA GLU A 401 33.55 -61.68 4.26
C GLU A 401 33.32 -62.98 5.04
N ALA A 402 32.88 -62.88 6.31
CA ALA A 402 32.63 -64.05 7.15
C ALA A 402 31.36 -64.84 6.75
N ALA A 403 30.54 -64.28 5.85
CA ALA A 403 29.29 -64.86 5.42
C ALA A 403 29.36 -65.21 3.93
N GLY A 404 29.23 -66.50 3.58
CA GLY A 404 29.27 -66.95 2.18
C GLY A 404 28.21 -66.28 1.27
N HIS A 405 27.14 -65.73 1.85
CA HIS A 405 26.19 -64.83 1.22
C HIS A 405 25.51 -63.95 2.29
N ARG A 406 25.15 -62.70 1.93
CA ARG A 406 24.37 -61.78 2.77
C ARG A 406 23.27 -61.10 1.96
N PHE A 407 22.15 -60.87 2.62
CA PHE A 407 21.02 -60.07 2.18
C PHE A 407 20.93 -58.82 3.04
N TYR A 408 20.63 -57.68 2.43
CA TYR A 408 20.53 -56.38 3.12
C TYR A 408 19.12 -55.82 3.00
N ARG A 409 18.64 -55.15 4.05
CA ARG A 409 17.44 -54.32 3.99
C ARG A 409 17.60 -53.08 4.84
N LEU A 410 16.86 -52.04 4.47
CA LEU A 410 16.75 -50.81 5.22
C LEU A 410 15.45 -50.82 6.03
N ARG A 411 15.52 -50.30 7.26
CA ARG A 411 14.36 -50.06 8.11
C ARG A 411 14.37 -48.59 8.54
N PRO A 412 13.23 -47.90 8.61
CA PRO A 412 13.14 -46.61 9.28
C PRO A 412 13.67 -46.72 10.71
N ALA A 413 14.49 -45.75 11.13
CA ALA A 413 14.97 -45.64 12.51
C ALA A 413 14.37 -44.38 13.16
N PRO A 414 13.99 -44.43 14.45
CA PRO A 414 13.44 -43.28 15.18
C PRO A 414 14.47 -42.18 15.43
#